data_AF-A0A4S1XIW7-F1
#
_entry.id   AF-A0A4S1XIW7-F1
#
_cell.length_a   1.000
_cell.length_b   1.000
_cell.length_c   1.000
_cell.angle_alpha   90.00
_cell.angle_beta   90.00
_cell.angle_gamma   90.00
#
_symmetry.space_group_name_H-M   'P 1'
#
loop_
_entity.id
_entity.type
_entity.pdbx_description
1 polymer ?
#
loop_
_entity_poly.entity_id
_entity_poly.type
_entity_poly.pdbx_seq_one_letter_code
_entity_poly.pdbx_strand_id
1 'polypeptide(L)'
;MRALALALSLAACSSGQGNGNAQAPQDLETAAIERGLVRDPDDSDLTGLYARDTDRVCVVRAGSAFRIGAYVDYGDRITCSGSGSVERSGATLRITLGKQGCSFEARYDGDRIKFPGTLPDACKQLCARRASFTGLEVTRLSESSAEAAAMRDASGRRLCGD
;
A
#
# COMPACT_ATOMS: atom_id res chain seq x y z
N MET A 1 59.19 23.50 53.10
CA MET A 1 58.07 24.42 53.44
C MET A 1 57.78 25.28 52.24
N ARG A 2 56.52 25.23 51.77
CA ARG A 2 55.84 26.19 50.86
C ARG A 2 56.37 26.27 49.42
N ALA A 3 55.58 26.38 48.37
CA ALA A 3 54.16 26.21 48.06
C ALA A 3 54.05 26.66 46.58
N LEU A 4 53.21 25.98 45.78
CA LEU A 4 52.26 26.51 44.79
C LEU A 4 52.68 27.70 43.88
N ALA A 5 52.32 27.78 42.60
CA ALA A 5 51.44 27.00 41.76
C ALA A 5 51.54 27.59 40.33
N LEU A 6 51.47 26.68 39.36
CA LEU A 6 50.64 26.72 38.16
C LEU A 6 49.96 28.06 37.79
N ALA A 7 50.34 28.62 36.65
CA ALA A 7 49.42 29.32 35.76
C ALA A 7 49.69 28.86 34.33
N LEU A 8 49.01 27.79 33.94
CA LEU A 8 49.02 27.24 32.59
C LEU A 8 48.44 28.26 31.60
N SER A 9 49.20 28.53 30.56
CA SER A 9 48.80 29.16 29.31
C SER A 9 47.72 28.33 28.59
N LEU A 10 46.45 28.75 28.68
CA LEU A 10 45.37 28.28 27.81
C LEU A 10 44.80 29.46 27.00
N ALA A 11 45.40 29.74 25.85
CA ALA A 11 44.77 30.53 24.79
C ALA A 11 45.39 30.17 23.43
N ALA A 12 45.11 28.97 22.94
CA ALA A 12 45.38 28.58 21.54
C ALA A 12 44.33 27.57 21.06
N CYS A 13 43.08 28.03 20.96
CA CYS A 13 42.04 27.37 20.18
C CYS A 13 41.51 28.38 19.14
N SER A 14 42.31 28.72 18.13
CA SER A 14 41.76 29.38 16.94
C SER A 14 41.26 28.32 15.96
N SER A 15 39.94 28.12 16.01
CA SER A 15 39.06 27.70 14.91
C SER A 15 39.75 27.09 13.68
N GLY A 16 39.76 25.75 13.62
CA GLY A 16 39.98 25.03 12.37
C GLY A 16 38.81 25.30 11.42
N GLN A 17 39.08 26.08 10.37
CA GLN A 17 38.21 26.26 9.22
C GLN A 17 38.21 24.97 8.40
N GLY A 18 37.34 24.04 8.77
CA GLY A 18 37.03 22.86 7.97
C GLY A 18 36.13 23.25 6.79
N ASN A 19 36.73 23.65 5.67
CA ASN A 19 36.06 23.67 4.37
C ASN A 19 35.80 22.22 3.93
N GLY A 20 34.69 21.67 4.37
CA GLY A 20 34.11 20.46 3.79
C GLY A 20 32.63 20.71 3.63
N ASN A 21 32.11 20.56 2.41
CA ASN A 21 30.68 20.45 2.14
C ASN A 21 30.12 19.30 2.98
N ALA A 22 29.78 19.57 4.23
CA ALA A 22 28.95 18.69 5.02
C ALA A 22 27.54 18.90 4.49
N GLN A 23 27.19 18.17 3.42
CA GLN A 23 25.80 17.78 3.21
C GLN A 23 25.27 17.37 4.59
N ALA A 24 24.19 18.03 5.03
CA ALA A 24 23.51 17.68 6.26
C ALA A 24 23.36 16.15 6.34
N PRO A 25 23.52 15.51 7.51
CA PRO A 25 23.41 14.06 7.62
C PRO A 25 22.10 13.64 6.97
N GLN A 26 22.18 13.00 5.80
CA GLN A 26 21.01 12.40 5.19
C GLN A 26 20.55 11.32 6.17
N ASP A 27 19.29 11.39 6.55
CA ASP A 27 18.67 10.33 7.33
C ASP A 27 18.85 9.00 6.59
N LEU A 28 19.26 7.96 7.31
CA LEU A 28 19.63 6.68 6.72
C LEU A 28 18.46 6.07 5.96
N GLU A 29 17.24 6.33 6.42
CA GLU A 29 15.99 5.91 5.76
C GLU A 29 15.80 6.63 4.42
N THR A 30 15.93 7.96 4.36
CA THR A 30 15.84 8.71 3.09
C THR A 30 16.87 8.21 2.07
N ALA A 31 18.11 8.02 2.51
CA ALA A 31 19.19 7.57 1.62
C ALA A 31 19.03 6.11 1.19
N ALA A 32 18.30 5.29 1.97
CA ALA A 32 17.96 3.92 1.60
C ALA A 32 16.77 3.88 0.61
N ILE A 33 15.78 4.76 0.78
CA ILE A 33 14.67 4.96 -0.16
C ILE A 33 15.20 5.41 -1.53
N GLU A 34 16.07 6.43 -1.57
CA GLU A 34 16.68 6.93 -2.82
C GLU A 34 17.48 5.85 -3.58
N ARG A 35 18.06 4.89 -2.85
CA ARG A 35 18.82 3.76 -3.43
C ARG A 35 17.93 2.56 -3.76
N GLY A 36 16.62 2.64 -3.55
CA GLY A 36 15.67 1.55 -3.75
C GLY A 36 15.89 0.36 -2.81
N LEU A 37 16.59 0.56 -1.69
CA LEU A 37 16.86 -0.46 -0.68
C LEU A 37 15.69 -0.61 0.29
N VAL A 38 14.90 0.46 0.48
CA VAL A 38 13.71 0.53 1.32
C VAL A 38 12.57 1.16 0.52
N ARG A 39 11.35 0.68 0.71
CA ARG A 39 10.15 1.26 0.09
C ARG A 39 9.93 2.68 0.61
N ASP A 40 9.65 3.62 -0.29
CA ASP A 40 9.19 4.96 0.08
C ASP A 40 7.85 4.86 0.85
N PRO A 41 7.75 5.30 2.11
CA PRO A 41 6.49 5.28 2.86
C PRO A 41 5.39 6.15 2.22
N ASP A 42 5.77 7.14 1.40
CA ASP A 42 4.89 7.96 0.59
C ASP A 42 4.59 7.34 -0.79
N ASP A 43 5.16 6.16 -1.10
CA ASP A 43 4.81 5.40 -2.29
C ASP A 43 3.31 5.08 -2.27
N SER A 44 2.60 5.88 -3.04
CA SER A 44 1.15 5.89 -3.15
C SER A 44 0.64 4.77 -4.06
N ASP A 45 1.52 4.01 -4.72
CA ASP A 45 1.10 3.12 -5.79
C ASP A 45 0.45 1.84 -5.25
N LEU A 46 -0.87 1.79 -5.39
CA LEU A 46 -1.66 0.60 -5.14
C LEU A 46 -1.59 -0.41 -6.28
N THR A 47 -1.01 -0.05 -7.42
CA THR A 47 -1.00 -0.91 -8.61
C THR A 47 -0.39 -2.27 -8.29
N GLY A 48 -1.11 -3.33 -8.61
CA GLY A 48 -0.67 -4.68 -8.37
C GLY A 48 -1.79 -5.71 -8.34
N LEU A 49 -1.37 -6.96 -8.30
CA LEU A 49 -2.20 -8.12 -8.05
C LEU A 49 -1.99 -8.54 -6.60
N TYR A 50 -3.07 -8.71 -5.85
CA TYR A 50 -3.10 -9.17 -4.47
C TYR A 50 -3.85 -10.50 -4.42
N ALA A 51 -3.41 -11.40 -3.56
CA ALA A 51 -3.94 -12.74 -3.50
C ALA A 51 -3.94 -13.32 -2.07
N ARG A 52 -4.89 -14.23 -1.85
CA ARG A 52 -4.86 -15.23 -0.78
C ARG A 52 -5.57 -16.47 -1.30
N ASP A 53 -4.87 -17.61 -1.40
CA ASP A 53 -5.42 -18.87 -1.94
C ASP A 53 -6.03 -18.70 -3.34
N THR A 54 -7.37 -18.70 -3.46
CA THR A 54 -8.13 -18.47 -4.70
C THR A 54 -8.69 -17.04 -4.81
N ASP A 55 -8.70 -16.30 -3.71
CA ASP A 55 -9.21 -14.92 -3.65
C ASP A 55 -8.18 -13.95 -4.24
N ARG A 56 -8.66 -12.99 -5.02
CA ARG A 56 -7.82 -12.06 -5.77
C ARG A 56 -8.38 -10.65 -5.70
N VAL A 57 -7.49 -9.67 -5.59
CA VAL A 57 -7.79 -8.26 -5.80
C VAL A 57 -6.77 -7.71 -6.79
N CYS A 58 -7.23 -7.01 -7.82
CA CYS A 58 -6.35 -6.26 -8.70
C CYS A 58 -6.58 -4.77 -8.47
N VAL A 59 -5.51 -3.99 -8.61
CA VAL A 59 -5.59 -2.54 -8.67
C VAL A 59 -4.72 -2.05 -9.82
N VAL A 60 -5.25 -1.15 -10.65
CA VAL A 60 -4.53 -0.53 -11.76
C VAL A 60 -4.81 0.96 -11.79
N ARG A 61 -3.83 1.76 -12.26
CA ARG A 61 -4.08 3.18 -12.57
C ARG A 61 -5.12 3.33 -13.69
N ALA A 62 -6.03 4.27 -13.49
CA ALA A 62 -7.06 4.67 -14.45
C ALA A 62 -7.13 6.22 -14.45
N GLY A 63 -6.24 6.85 -15.22
CA GLY A 63 -6.06 8.30 -15.18
C GLY A 63 -5.49 8.76 -13.84
N SER A 64 -6.17 9.72 -13.19
CA SER A 64 -5.81 10.20 -11.84
C SER A 64 -6.36 9.33 -10.70
N ALA A 65 -7.19 8.33 -11.01
CA ALA A 65 -7.78 7.43 -10.03
C ALA A 65 -7.23 6.00 -10.17
N PHE A 66 -7.59 5.13 -9.22
CA PHE A 66 -7.33 3.71 -9.32
C PHE A 66 -8.62 2.94 -9.59
N ARG A 67 -8.55 1.99 -10.53
CA ARG A 67 -9.55 0.96 -10.73
C ARG A 67 -9.19 -0.24 -9.86
N ILE A 68 -10.19 -0.81 -9.20
CA ILE A 68 -10.06 -2.01 -8.38
C ILE A 68 -11.01 -3.09 -8.88
N GLY A 69 -10.55 -4.33 -8.81
CA GLY A 69 -11.35 -5.52 -9.03
C GLY A 69 -11.16 -6.48 -7.86
N ALA A 70 -12.23 -7.09 -7.38
CA ALA A 70 -12.20 -8.07 -6.30
C ALA A 70 -12.94 -9.33 -6.71
N TYR A 71 -12.32 -10.47 -6.47
CA TYR A 71 -12.85 -11.80 -6.73
C TYR A 71 -12.61 -12.70 -5.52
N VAL A 72 -13.68 -13.33 -5.04
CA VAL A 72 -13.64 -14.32 -3.95
C VAL A 72 -14.26 -15.60 -4.46
N ASP A 73 -13.62 -16.73 -4.17
CA ASP A 73 -14.07 -18.05 -4.64
C ASP A 73 -14.05 -19.08 -3.52
N TYR A 74 -15.24 -19.48 -3.08
CA TYR A 74 -15.43 -20.53 -2.08
C TYR A 74 -15.66 -21.92 -2.71
N GLY A 75 -15.48 -22.07 -4.03
CA GLY A 75 -15.81 -23.27 -4.79
C GLY A 75 -17.30 -23.38 -5.15
N ASP A 76 -17.66 -24.37 -5.97
CA ASP A 76 -19.06 -24.68 -6.35
C ASP A 76 -19.89 -23.49 -6.86
N ARG A 77 -19.25 -22.56 -7.58
CA ARG A 77 -19.85 -21.31 -8.06
C ARG A 77 -20.39 -20.42 -6.93
N ILE A 78 -19.84 -20.55 -5.73
CA ILE A 78 -20.08 -19.67 -4.57
C ILE A 78 -18.99 -18.61 -4.60
N THR A 79 -19.24 -17.55 -5.39
CA THR A 79 -18.23 -16.53 -5.71
C THR A 79 -18.76 -15.13 -5.46
N CYS A 80 -17.86 -14.19 -5.17
CA CYS A 80 -18.13 -12.77 -5.33
C CYS A 80 -17.25 -12.20 -6.45
N SER A 81 -17.79 -11.30 -7.27
CA SER A 81 -17.05 -10.62 -8.32
C SER A 81 -17.51 -9.17 -8.45
N GLY A 82 -16.58 -8.23 -8.37
CA GLY A 82 -16.87 -6.81 -8.46
C GLY A 82 -15.72 -6.01 -9.05
N SER A 83 -16.05 -4.96 -9.80
CA SER A 83 -15.12 -3.95 -10.29
C SER A 83 -15.61 -2.57 -9.88
N GLY A 84 -14.68 -1.63 -9.69
CA GLY A 84 -15.01 -0.25 -9.43
C GLY A 84 -13.77 0.60 -9.18
N SER A 85 -13.81 1.47 -8.17
CA SER A 85 -12.76 2.43 -7.87
C SER A 85 -12.25 2.31 -6.44
N VAL A 86 -11.00 2.74 -6.25
CA VAL A 86 -10.38 2.86 -4.93
C VAL A 86 -9.67 4.21 -4.82
N GLU A 87 -9.84 4.85 -3.67
CA GLU A 87 -9.13 6.06 -3.28
C GLU A 87 -8.37 5.79 -1.98
N ARG A 88 -7.11 6.24 -1.91
CA ARG A 88 -6.25 6.06 -0.74
C ARG A 88 -6.13 7.36 0.05
N SER A 89 -6.28 7.26 1.36
CA SER A 89 -5.92 8.30 2.34
C SER A 89 -5.10 7.66 3.45
N GLY A 90 -3.77 7.81 3.38
CA GLY A 90 -2.83 7.13 4.27
C GLY A 90 -2.99 5.61 4.22
N ALA A 91 -3.38 5.01 5.35
CA ALA A 91 -3.59 3.58 5.54
C ALA A 91 -5.06 3.14 5.35
N THR A 92 -5.91 4.03 4.85
CA THR A 92 -7.34 3.78 4.60
C THR A 92 -7.62 3.80 3.09
N LEU A 93 -8.37 2.81 2.61
CA LEU A 93 -8.84 2.71 1.24
C LEU A 93 -10.36 2.89 1.22
N ARG A 94 -10.87 3.92 0.55
CA ARG A 94 -12.28 4.02 0.23
C ARG A 94 -12.54 3.27 -1.07
N ILE A 95 -13.18 2.10 -0.95
CA ILE A 95 -13.46 1.19 -2.07
C ILE A 95 -14.93 1.32 -2.44
N THR A 96 -15.21 1.41 -3.74
CA THR A 96 -16.57 1.29 -4.29
C THR A 96 -16.59 0.24 -5.38
N LEU A 97 -17.43 -0.78 -5.22
CA LEU A 97 -17.60 -1.89 -6.17
C LEU A 97 -19.00 -1.89 -6.76
N GLY A 98 -19.07 -2.25 -8.04
CA GLY A 98 -20.33 -2.32 -8.77
C GLY A 98 -21.02 -0.96 -8.94
N LYS A 99 -22.20 -0.98 -9.56
CA LYS A 99 -22.98 0.24 -9.85
C LYS A 99 -23.98 0.60 -8.75
N GLN A 100 -24.23 -0.31 -7.81
CA GLN A 100 -25.33 -0.22 -6.84
C GLN A 100 -24.87 0.23 -5.44
N GLY A 101 -23.72 0.91 -5.33
CA GLY A 101 -23.30 1.54 -4.07
C GLY A 101 -22.73 0.60 -3.00
N CYS A 102 -22.12 -0.52 -3.38
CA CYS A 102 -21.27 -1.26 -2.45
C CYS A 102 -19.99 -0.44 -2.17
N SER A 103 -20.04 0.42 -1.15
CA SER A 103 -18.96 1.32 -0.77
C SER A 103 -18.57 1.13 0.70
N PHE A 104 -17.29 1.01 0.98
CA PHE A 104 -16.77 0.74 2.32
C PHE A 104 -15.31 1.17 2.45
N GLU A 105 -14.85 1.27 3.70
CA GLU A 105 -13.44 1.51 4.01
C GLU A 105 -12.72 0.18 4.28
N ALA A 106 -11.58 0.00 3.65
CA ALA A 106 -10.62 -1.07 3.89
C ALA A 106 -9.31 -0.49 4.45
N ARG A 107 -8.48 -1.35 5.05
CA ARG A 107 -7.15 -0.95 5.54
C ARG A 107 -6.07 -1.42 4.58
N TYR A 108 -5.04 -0.58 4.46
CA TYR A 108 -3.83 -0.86 3.70
C TYR A 108 -2.61 -0.58 4.56
N ASP A 109 -1.71 -1.56 4.65
CA ASP A 109 -0.49 -1.48 5.49
C ASP A 109 0.80 -1.33 4.67
N GLY A 110 0.69 -1.12 3.35
CA GLY A 110 1.83 -1.05 2.42
C GLY A 110 1.95 -2.27 1.52
N ASP A 111 1.37 -3.40 1.90
CA ASP A 111 1.44 -4.63 1.10
C ASP A 111 0.17 -5.49 1.16
N ARG A 112 -0.68 -5.26 2.16
CA ARG A 112 -1.90 -6.00 2.40
C ARG A 112 -3.11 -5.10 2.31
N ILE A 113 -4.18 -5.64 1.73
CA ILE A 113 -5.50 -5.01 1.74
C ILE A 113 -6.42 -5.84 2.63
N LYS A 114 -7.07 -5.19 3.60
CA LYS A 114 -8.00 -5.81 4.54
C LYS A 114 -9.37 -5.15 4.48
N PHE A 115 -10.36 -5.90 4.03
CA PHE A 115 -11.76 -5.49 4.01
C PHE A 115 -12.35 -5.58 5.43
N PRO A 116 -13.40 -4.80 5.74
CA PRO A 116 -13.98 -4.77 7.07
C PRO A 116 -14.73 -6.07 7.39
N GLY A 117 -14.89 -6.35 8.69
CA GLY A 117 -15.65 -7.49 9.20
C GLY A 117 -17.17 -7.38 9.00
N THR A 118 -17.65 -6.23 8.52
CA THR A 118 -19.05 -5.99 8.16
C THR A 118 -19.08 -5.16 6.88
N LEU A 119 -19.95 -5.52 5.94
CA LEU A 119 -20.13 -4.80 4.68
C LEU A 119 -21.59 -4.33 4.53
N PRO A 120 -21.84 -3.24 3.80
CA PRO A 120 -23.20 -2.83 3.45
C PRO A 120 -23.95 -3.92 2.68
N ASP A 121 -25.28 -3.96 2.85
CA ASP A 121 -26.14 -4.94 2.16
C ASP A 121 -26.05 -4.84 0.62
N ALA A 122 -25.74 -3.65 0.10
CA ALA A 122 -25.52 -3.43 -1.33
C ALA A 122 -24.42 -4.35 -1.92
N CYS A 123 -23.45 -4.78 -1.11
CA CYS A 123 -22.38 -5.68 -1.55
C CYS A 123 -22.85 -7.11 -1.82
N LYS A 124 -23.99 -7.53 -1.25
CA LYS A 124 -24.56 -8.87 -1.46
C LYS A 124 -24.91 -9.13 -2.93
N GLN A 125 -25.24 -8.09 -3.69
CA GLN A 125 -25.58 -8.18 -5.11
C GLN A 125 -24.38 -8.57 -6.00
N LEU A 126 -23.16 -8.43 -5.50
CA LEU A 126 -21.93 -8.84 -6.19
C LEU A 126 -21.56 -10.30 -5.92
N CYS A 127 -22.34 -10.99 -5.10
CA CYS A 127 -22.04 -12.31 -4.58
C CYS A 127 -23.13 -13.31 -4.94
N ALA A 128 -22.71 -14.49 -5.36
CA ALA A 128 -23.60 -15.63 -5.55
C ALA A 128 -23.77 -16.40 -4.24
N ARG A 129 -25.00 -16.81 -3.95
CA ARG A 129 -25.35 -17.69 -2.83
C ARG A 129 -24.90 -17.11 -1.49
N ARG A 130 -23.99 -17.78 -0.79
CA ARG A 130 -23.49 -17.42 0.55
C ARG A 130 -22.08 -16.81 0.53
N ALA A 131 -21.55 -16.48 -0.65
CA ALA A 131 -20.25 -15.83 -0.76
C ALA A 131 -20.30 -14.43 -0.14
N SER A 132 -19.16 -13.94 0.35
CA SER A 132 -19.04 -12.55 0.82
C SER A 132 -17.61 -12.04 0.64
N PHE A 133 -17.48 -10.72 0.49
CA PHE A 133 -16.21 -10.00 0.61
C PHE A 133 -15.83 -9.68 2.07
N THR A 134 -16.70 -9.99 3.03
CA THR A 134 -16.52 -9.71 4.45
C THR A 134 -15.20 -10.28 4.97
N GLY A 135 -14.38 -9.43 5.59
CA GLY A 135 -13.12 -9.85 6.21
C GLY A 135 -12.07 -10.37 5.21
N LEU A 136 -12.25 -10.13 3.90
CA LEU A 136 -11.25 -10.46 2.90
C LEU A 136 -9.91 -9.81 3.24
N GLU A 137 -8.86 -10.61 3.26
CA GLU A 137 -7.50 -10.16 3.51
C GLU A 137 -6.58 -10.76 2.45
N VAL A 138 -5.92 -9.90 1.67
CA VAL A 138 -5.06 -10.31 0.56
C VAL A 138 -3.73 -9.59 0.64
N THR A 139 -2.65 -10.30 0.32
CA THR A 139 -1.28 -9.75 0.27
C THR A 139 -0.87 -9.57 -1.17
N ARG A 140 -0.06 -8.55 -1.45
CA ARG A 140 0.46 -8.29 -2.78
C ARG A 140 1.24 -9.51 -3.26
N LEU A 141 0.83 -10.02 -4.42
CA LEU A 141 1.50 -11.09 -5.14
C LEU A 141 2.43 -10.53 -6.22
N SER A 142 2.05 -9.39 -6.83
CA SER A 142 2.81 -8.75 -7.90
C SER A 142 2.52 -7.25 -7.97
N GLU A 143 3.52 -6.49 -8.40
CA GLU A 143 3.44 -5.04 -8.70
C GLU A 143 3.15 -4.75 -10.18
N SER A 144 3.06 -5.80 -11.00
CA SER A 144 2.86 -5.65 -12.44
C SER A 144 1.45 -5.15 -12.75
N SER A 145 1.36 -3.98 -13.39
CA SER A 145 0.11 -3.45 -13.92
C SER A 145 -0.52 -4.36 -14.97
N ALA A 146 0.30 -5.04 -15.77
CA ALA A 146 -0.16 -5.97 -16.80
C ALA A 146 -0.79 -7.23 -16.18
N GLU A 147 -0.19 -7.78 -15.12
CA GLU A 147 -0.74 -8.94 -14.41
C GLU A 147 -2.03 -8.57 -13.67
N ALA A 148 -2.06 -7.41 -13.02
CA ALA A 148 -3.26 -6.88 -12.37
C ALA A 148 -4.41 -6.68 -13.38
N ALA A 149 -4.12 -6.09 -14.55
CA ALA A 149 -5.10 -5.89 -15.61
C ALA A 149 -5.59 -7.21 -16.24
N ALA A 150 -4.75 -8.24 -16.25
CA ALA A 150 -5.08 -9.56 -16.78
C ALA A 150 -5.96 -10.41 -15.84
N MET A 151 -6.15 -10.00 -14.58
CA MET A 151 -6.96 -10.73 -13.60
C MET A 151 -8.41 -10.88 -14.06
N ARG A 152 -8.96 -12.09 -13.93
CA ARG A 152 -10.32 -12.45 -14.35
C ARG A 152 -11.12 -13.09 -13.21
N ASP A 153 -12.43 -12.96 -13.28
CA ASP A 153 -13.35 -13.75 -12.46
C ASP A 153 -13.68 -15.12 -13.10
N ALA A 154 -14.48 -15.94 -12.42
CA ALA A 154 -14.94 -17.25 -12.93
C ALA A 154 -15.67 -17.21 -14.28
N SER A 155 -16.23 -16.05 -14.67
CA SER A 155 -16.88 -15.88 -15.97
C SER A 155 -15.90 -15.49 -17.08
N GLY A 156 -14.61 -15.34 -16.75
CA GLY A 156 -13.56 -14.89 -17.65
C GLY A 156 -13.53 -13.38 -17.85
N ARG A 157 -14.37 -12.61 -17.14
CA ARG A 157 -14.41 -11.15 -17.26
C ARG A 157 -13.20 -10.54 -16.57
N ARG A 158 -12.52 -9.62 -17.25
CA ARG A 158 -11.45 -8.82 -16.64
C ARG A 158 -12.04 -7.84 -15.65
N LEU A 159 -11.49 -7.80 -14.44
CA LEU A 159 -12.01 -6.91 -13.40
C LEU A 159 -11.31 -5.55 -13.36
N CYS A 160 -10.03 -5.50 -13.77
CA CYS A 160 -9.23 -4.26 -13.83
C CYS A 160 -8.83 -3.85 -15.25
N GLY A 161 -8.69 -4.80 -16.17
CA GLY A 161 -8.44 -4.51 -17.58
C GLY A 161 -9.73 -4.24 -18.35
N ASP A 162 -9.55 -3.67 -19.55
CA ASP A 162 -10.61 -3.49 -20.55
C ASP A 162 -10.90 -4.80 -21.33
#